data_AF-A0A3M0FVR9-F1
#
_entry.id   AF-A0A3M0FVR9-F1
#
_cell.length_a   1.000
_cell.length_b   1.000
_cell.length_c   1.000
_cell.angle_alpha   90.00
_cell.angle_beta   90.00
_cell.angle_gamma   90.00
#
_symmetry.space_group_name_H-M   'P 1'
#
loop_
_entity.id
_entity.type
_entity.pdbx_description
1 polymer ?
#
loop_
_entity_poly.entity_id
_entity_poly.type
_entity_poly.pdbx_seq_one_letter_code
_entity_poly.pdbx_strand_id
1 'polypeptide(L)'
;MQGTRCVAYRCEEKAARGGRLCRPHQRRLDLGGGLPIPGEQFPGDPSGHGAFAVVDSDDTGVLCHECGQRFNRLSPHLVRTHHINAATYRQRHGIPSRESLAMPPSSDGLSRRKPHPCRRCDTLITTPGRLCDACSQQHKHDLHRRRHPELYPKPLKWRELTNDEEIELLTATPDALSDLITRLQTDRVPSKTIATTLGYAAAWMSRHHPRPGWGEKDQEQPQR
;
A
#
# COMPACT_ATOMS: atom_id res chain seq x y z
N MET A 1 -22.88 -49.96 -14.58
CA MET A 1 -22.08 -50.29 -13.38
C MET A 1 -22.28 -49.20 -12.34
N GLN A 2 -23.25 -49.37 -11.43
CA GLN A 2 -23.43 -48.46 -10.30
C GLN A 2 -22.33 -48.76 -9.29
N GLY A 3 -21.41 -47.81 -9.07
CA GLY A 3 -20.33 -47.97 -8.10
C GLY A 3 -20.89 -48.00 -6.69
N THR A 4 -20.41 -48.94 -5.87
CA THR A 4 -20.76 -49.05 -4.45
C THR A 4 -20.46 -47.75 -3.72
N ARG A 5 -21.37 -47.28 -2.85
CA ARG A 5 -21.16 -46.10 -2.00
C ARG A 5 -20.12 -46.40 -0.91
N CYS A 6 -19.47 -45.36 -0.41
CA CYS A 6 -18.54 -45.44 0.71
C CYS A 6 -19.26 -45.97 1.97
N VAL A 7 -18.62 -46.88 2.71
CA VAL A 7 -19.20 -47.44 3.96
C VAL A 7 -19.01 -46.55 5.20
N ALA A 8 -18.44 -45.35 5.03
CA ALA A 8 -18.22 -44.43 6.14
C ALA A 8 -19.54 -43.77 6.53
N TYR A 9 -19.76 -43.55 7.83
CA TYR A 9 -21.01 -42.98 8.34
C TYR A 9 -21.32 -41.63 7.69
N ARG A 10 -22.55 -41.47 7.17
CA ARG A 10 -23.04 -40.30 6.42
C ARG A 10 -22.20 -39.88 5.20
N CYS A 11 -21.35 -40.76 4.67
CA CYS A 11 -20.61 -40.49 3.45
C CYS A 11 -21.41 -40.89 2.21
N GLU A 12 -21.73 -39.90 1.37
CA GLU A 12 -22.52 -40.15 0.16
C GLU A 12 -21.68 -40.48 -1.08
N GLU A 13 -20.36 -40.32 -0.97
CA GLU A 13 -19.39 -40.48 -2.06
C GLU A 13 -19.25 -41.93 -2.55
N LYS A 14 -18.81 -42.08 -3.80
CA LYS A 14 -18.52 -43.40 -4.38
C LYS A 14 -17.26 -44.00 -3.77
N ALA A 15 -17.30 -45.30 -3.47
CA ALA A 15 -16.12 -46.04 -3.05
C ALA A 15 -15.07 -46.09 -4.18
N ALA A 16 -13.79 -46.14 -3.80
CA ALA A 16 -12.72 -46.36 -4.75
C ALA A 16 -12.86 -47.73 -5.44
N ARG A 17 -12.34 -47.86 -6.67
CA ARG A 17 -12.44 -49.10 -7.45
C ARG A 17 -11.80 -50.27 -6.70
N GLY A 18 -12.59 -51.30 -6.38
CA GLY A 18 -12.15 -52.47 -5.60
C GLY A 18 -12.10 -52.27 -4.08
N GLY A 19 -12.52 -51.12 -3.56
CA GLY A 19 -12.54 -50.81 -2.13
C GLY A 19 -13.95 -50.60 -1.57
N ARG A 20 -14.05 -50.51 -0.23
CA ARG A 20 -15.29 -50.14 0.49
C ARG A 20 -15.35 -48.66 0.88
N LEU A 21 -14.23 -47.95 0.78
CA LEU A 21 -14.10 -46.55 1.18
C LEU A 21 -13.80 -45.68 -0.03
N CYS A 22 -14.25 -44.43 0.00
CA CYS A 22 -13.79 -43.42 -0.94
C CYS A 22 -12.33 -43.04 -0.63
N ARG A 23 -11.62 -42.48 -1.62
CA ARG A 23 -10.22 -42.05 -1.47
C ARG A 23 -9.94 -41.21 -0.21
N PRO A 24 -10.76 -40.21 0.18
CA PRO A 24 -10.50 -39.43 1.38
C PRO A 24 -10.63 -40.24 2.67
N HIS A 25 -11.61 -41.15 2.77
CA HIS A 25 -11.76 -42.00 3.96
C HIS A 25 -10.68 -43.07 4.07
N GLN A 26 -10.24 -43.65 2.93
CA GLN A 26 -9.10 -44.55 2.93
C GLN A 26 -7.84 -43.82 3.41
N ARG A 27 -7.55 -42.63 2.86
CA ARG A 27 -6.41 -41.81 3.28
C ARG A 27 -6.47 -41.45 4.77
N ARG A 28 -7.65 -41.12 5.30
CA ARG A 28 -7.82 -40.82 6.73
C ARG A 28 -7.46 -42.02 7.61
N LEU A 29 -7.88 -43.23 7.22
CA LEU A 29 -7.50 -44.46 7.91
C LEU A 29 -6.00 -44.74 7.82
N ASP A 30 -5.40 -44.57 6.64
CA ASP A 30 -3.97 -44.78 6.42
C ASP A 30 -3.13 -43.82 7.30
N LEU A 31 -3.66 -42.62 7.60
CA LEU A 31 -3.08 -41.64 8.51
C LEU A 31 -3.44 -41.86 10.00
N GLY A 32 -4.14 -42.95 10.34
CA GLY A 32 -4.52 -43.29 11.72
C GLY A 32 -5.71 -42.51 12.29
N GLY A 33 -6.44 -41.73 11.48
CA GLY A 33 -7.52 -40.84 11.91
C GLY A 33 -8.89 -41.48 12.13
N GLY A 34 -8.99 -42.82 12.07
CA GLY A 34 -10.24 -43.58 12.23
C GLY A 34 -11.26 -43.33 11.10
N LEU A 35 -12.33 -44.15 11.10
CA LEU A 35 -13.53 -43.85 10.31
C LEU A 35 -14.50 -43.02 11.15
N PRO A 36 -15.31 -42.17 10.51
CA PRO A 36 -16.32 -41.42 11.22
C PRO A 36 -17.34 -42.36 11.86
N ILE A 37 -17.65 -42.11 13.14
CA ILE A 37 -18.58 -42.93 13.93
C ILE A 37 -19.89 -42.19 14.22
N PRO A 38 -21.00 -42.92 14.46
CA PRO A 38 -22.23 -42.30 14.95
C PRO A 38 -21.98 -41.54 16.26
N GLY A 39 -22.39 -40.26 16.30
CA GLY A 39 -22.21 -39.37 17.46
C GLY A 39 -21.03 -38.39 17.36
N GLU A 40 -20.15 -38.55 16.36
CA GLU A 40 -19.15 -37.53 16.03
C GLU A 40 -19.84 -36.34 15.33
N GLN A 41 -19.49 -35.10 15.70
CA GLN A 41 -20.02 -33.89 15.05
C GLN A 41 -19.24 -33.61 13.76
N PHE A 42 -19.96 -33.40 12.66
CA PHE A 42 -19.40 -33.10 11.35
C PHE A 42 -19.56 -31.63 11.01
N PRO A 43 -18.67 -31.07 10.17
CA PRO A 43 -18.88 -29.75 9.61
C PRO A 43 -20.28 -29.63 8.99
N GLY A 44 -21.05 -28.62 9.42
CA GLY A 44 -22.44 -28.42 8.99
C GLY A 44 -23.50 -29.01 9.93
N ASP A 45 -23.14 -29.89 10.87
CA ASP A 45 -24.09 -30.37 11.89
C ASP A 45 -24.53 -29.23 12.82
N PRO A 46 -25.71 -29.29 13.45
CA PRO A 46 -26.16 -28.28 14.39
C PRO A 46 -25.18 -28.09 15.56
N SER A 47 -24.80 -26.85 15.85
CA SER A 47 -23.93 -26.49 16.97
C SER A 47 -24.43 -25.22 17.65
N GLY A 48 -25.19 -25.38 18.73
CA GLY A 48 -25.89 -24.27 19.37
C GLY A 48 -26.87 -23.61 18.40
N HIS A 49 -26.68 -22.31 18.17
CA HIS A 49 -27.46 -21.53 17.20
C HIS A 49 -26.88 -21.51 15.78
N GLY A 50 -25.71 -22.14 15.56
CA GLY A 50 -25.02 -22.19 14.28
C GLY A 50 -24.76 -23.61 13.79
N ALA A 51 -23.81 -23.75 12.87
CA ALA A 51 -23.34 -25.03 12.35
C ALA A 51 -21.91 -25.34 12.82
N PHE A 52 -21.65 -26.58 13.19
CA PHE A 52 -20.35 -27.04 13.65
C PHE A 52 -19.30 -26.83 12.55
N ALA A 53 -18.12 -26.39 12.96
CA ALA A 53 -16.97 -26.03 12.10
C ALA A 53 -17.26 -24.97 11.02
N VAL A 54 -18.39 -24.27 11.09
CA VAL A 54 -18.78 -23.21 10.16
C VAL A 54 -18.90 -21.91 10.93
N VAL A 55 -18.32 -20.83 10.39
CA VAL A 55 -18.55 -19.48 10.89
C VAL A 55 -19.59 -18.83 9.99
N ASP A 56 -20.75 -18.52 10.55
CA ASP A 56 -21.78 -17.73 9.86
C ASP A 56 -21.43 -16.24 10.03
N SER A 57 -20.95 -15.64 8.95
CA SER A 57 -20.61 -14.22 8.89
C SER A 57 -21.12 -13.60 7.59
N ASP A 58 -21.78 -12.44 7.70
CA ASP A 58 -22.17 -11.60 6.57
C ASP A 58 -21.92 -10.12 6.86
N ASP A 59 -22.55 -9.24 6.08
CA ASP A 59 -22.48 -7.78 6.21
C ASP A 59 -23.18 -7.23 7.46
N THR A 60 -24.05 -8.01 8.09
CA THR A 60 -24.74 -7.66 9.34
C THR A 60 -23.95 -8.09 10.59
N GLY A 61 -22.98 -8.99 10.43
CA GLY A 61 -22.06 -9.42 11.50
C GLY A 61 -21.78 -10.92 11.48
N VAL A 62 -21.13 -11.38 12.56
CA VAL A 62 -20.83 -12.79 12.81
C VAL A 62 -21.79 -13.33 13.87
N LEU A 63 -22.40 -14.48 13.59
CA LEU A 63 -23.31 -15.17 14.51
C LEU A 63 -22.55 -15.77 15.70
N CYS A 64 -23.02 -15.50 16.91
CA CYS A 64 -22.59 -16.21 18.11
C CYS A 64 -23.38 -17.51 18.26
N HIS A 65 -22.70 -18.66 18.30
CA HIS A 65 -23.35 -19.97 18.41
C HIS A 65 -23.94 -20.21 19.80
N GLU A 66 -23.46 -19.50 20.84
CA GLU A 66 -23.93 -19.65 22.21
C GLU A 66 -25.27 -18.91 22.46
N CYS A 67 -25.50 -17.76 21.83
CA CYS A 67 -26.69 -16.93 22.07
C CYS A 67 -27.51 -16.55 20.82
N GLY A 68 -27.04 -16.87 19.62
CA GLY A 68 -27.74 -16.57 18.36
C GLY A 68 -27.72 -15.10 17.93
N GLN A 69 -27.06 -14.22 18.69
CA GLN A 69 -26.92 -12.81 18.33
C GLN A 69 -25.75 -12.59 17.37
N ARG A 70 -25.84 -11.54 16.54
CA ARG A 70 -24.81 -11.17 15.58
C ARG A 70 -23.97 -9.99 16.07
N PHE A 71 -22.66 -10.07 15.85
CA PHE A 71 -21.70 -9.06 16.31
C PHE A 71 -20.64 -8.76 15.26
N ASN A 72 -20.14 -7.53 15.26
CA ASN A 72 -18.97 -7.15 14.44
C ASN A 72 -17.72 -7.97 14.79
N ARG A 73 -17.56 -8.33 16.07
CA ARG A 73 -16.46 -9.16 16.59
C ARG A 73 -16.96 -9.97 17.77
N LEU A 74 -16.78 -11.29 17.73
CA LEU A 74 -17.21 -12.16 18.82
C LEU A 74 -16.27 -12.09 20.04
N SER A 75 -14.95 -11.89 19.86
CA SER A 75 -14.00 -11.98 20.98
C SER A 75 -14.37 -11.15 22.22
N PRO A 76 -14.77 -9.86 22.11
CA PRO A 76 -15.20 -9.08 23.28
C PRO A 76 -16.52 -9.57 23.88
N HIS A 77 -17.45 -10.03 23.05
CA HIS A 77 -18.74 -10.54 23.48
C HIS A 77 -18.60 -11.87 24.24
N LEU A 78 -17.79 -12.80 23.73
CA LEU A 78 -17.52 -14.09 24.37
C LEU A 78 -16.98 -13.93 25.79
N VAL A 79 -16.06 -12.99 26.00
CA VAL A 79 -15.48 -12.73 27.32
C VAL A 79 -16.49 -12.10 28.27
N ARG A 80 -17.30 -11.13 27.79
CA ARG A 80 -18.23 -10.36 28.63
C ARG A 80 -19.51 -11.11 28.96
N THR A 81 -20.05 -11.86 28.01
CA THR A 81 -21.38 -12.49 28.11
C THR A 81 -21.30 -13.98 28.42
N HIS A 82 -20.30 -14.68 27.86
CA HIS A 82 -20.17 -16.13 28.00
C HIS A 82 -19.00 -16.56 28.88
N HIS A 83 -18.19 -15.61 29.36
CA HIS A 83 -17.03 -15.86 30.20
C HIS A 83 -16.05 -16.90 29.62
N ILE A 84 -15.98 -16.98 28.29
CA ILE A 84 -15.05 -17.84 27.56
C ILE A 84 -14.20 -17.02 26.61
N ASN A 85 -13.00 -17.52 26.30
CA ASN A 85 -12.15 -16.93 25.28
C ASN A 85 -12.42 -17.55 23.90
N ALA A 86 -11.83 -16.95 22.87
CA ALA A 86 -12.00 -17.39 21.49
C ALA A 86 -11.44 -18.80 21.22
N ALA A 87 -10.44 -19.27 21.97
CA ALA A 87 -9.90 -20.62 21.80
C ALA A 87 -10.88 -21.68 22.31
N THR A 88 -11.46 -21.47 23.49
CA THR A 88 -12.50 -22.33 24.06
C THR A 88 -13.74 -22.35 23.17
N TYR A 89 -14.18 -21.19 22.68
CA TYR A 89 -15.31 -21.09 21.75
C TYR A 89 -15.05 -21.90 20.46
N ARG A 90 -13.87 -21.74 19.86
CA ARG A 90 -13.48 -22.50 18.67
C ARG A 90 -13.48 -24.00 18.90
N GLN A 91 -12.92 -24.44 20.02
CA GLN A 91 -12.88 -25.85 20.38
C GLN A 91 -14.29 -26.44 20.52
N ARG A 92 -15.20 -25.72 21.21
CA ARG A 92 -16.59 -26.18 21.42
C ARG A 92 -17.37 -26.33 20.12
N HIS A 93 -17.15 -25.42 19.17
CA HIS A 93 -17.90 -25.39 17.92
C HIS A 93 -17.12 -25.93 16.73
N GLY A 94 -15.97 -26.58 16.94
CA GLY A 94 -15.15 -27.14 15.86
C GLY A 94 -14.57 -26.12 14.88
N ILE A 95 -14.56 -24.84 15.23
CA ILE A 95 -14.15 -23.76 14.33
C ILE A 95 -12.62 -23.75 14.23
N PRO A 96 -12.02 -23.85 13.03
CA PRO A 96 -10.57 -23.81 12.86
C PRO A 96 -9.94 -22.51 13.39
N SER A 97 -8.73 -22.59 13.93
CA SER A 97 -8.02 -21.42 14.48
C SER A 97 -7.78 -20.29 13.47
N ARG A 98 -7.75 -20.61 12.17
CA ARG A 98 -7.55 -19.64 11.08
C ARG A 98 -8.82 -18.88 10.71
N GLU A 99 -9.99 -19.34 11.13
CA GLU A 99 -11.25 -18.67 10.83
C GLU A 99 -11.42 -17.38 11.65
N SER A 100 -11.86 -16.33 10.96
CA SER A 100 -12.11 -15.02 11.55
C SER A 100 -13.41 -15.04 12.35
N LEU A 101 -13.33 -14.66 13.62
CA LEU A 101 -14.52 -14.42 14.47
C LEU A 101 -14.93 -12.94 14.45
N ALA A 102 -14.66 -12.28 13.34
CA ALA A 102 -14.93 -10.87 13.10
C ALA A 102 -15.53 -10.72 11.71
N MET A 103 -16.47 -9.78 11.61
CA MET A 103 -17.12 -9.42 10.37
C MET A 103 -16.04 -9.06 9.34
N PRO A 104 -16.15 -9.55 8.10
CA PRO A 104 -15.24 -9.14 7.04
C PRO A 104 -15.26 -7.61 6.92
N PRO A 105 -14.12 -6.97 6.58
CA PRO A 105 -14.10 -5.54 6.39
C PRO A 105 -15.09 -5.18 5.28
N SER A 106 -16.07 -4.32 5.58
CA SER A 106 -16.88 -3.71 4.53
C SER A 106 -15.96 -2.93 3.60
N SER A 107 -16.21 -3.02 2.29
CA SER A 107 -15.48 -2.26 1.26
C SER A 107 -15.51 -0.74 1.50
N ASP A 108 -16.46 -0.27 2.30
CA ASP A 108 -16.60 1.12 2.77
C ASP A 108 -15.75 1.47 4.01
N GLY A 109 -14.76 0.63 4.34
CA GLY A 109 -13.90 0.71 5.52
C GLY A 109 -12.97 1.93 5.64
N LEU A 110 -13.24 3.05 4.96
CA LEU A 110 -12.73 4.36 5.39
C LEU A 110 -13.53 4.78 6.63
N SER A 111 -13.09 4.24 7.77
CA SER A 111 -13.45 4.67 9.13
C SER A 111 -13.77 6.17 9.16
N ARG A 112 -14.90 6.54 9.79
CA ARG A 112 -15.25 7.92 10.18
C ARG A 112 -14.16 8.48 11.12
N ARG A 113 -12.97 8.74 10.59
CA ARG A 113 -11.86 9.36 11.29
C ARG A 113 -12.21 10.83 11.36
N LYS A 114 -12.18 11.39 12.58
CA LYS A 114 -12.28 12.84 12.74
C LYS A 114 -11.18 13.49 11.89
N PRO A 115 -11.51 14.48 11.04
CA PRO A 115 -10.50 15.25 10.34
C PRO A 115 -9.48 15.79 11.35
N HIS A 116 -8.20 15.63 11.05
CA HIS A 116 -7.11 16.12 11.90
C HIS A 116 -6.11 16.90 11.04
N PRO A 117 -5.41 17.90 11.61
CA PRO A 117 -4.48 18.71 10.84
C PRO A 117 -3.20 17.91 10.50
N CYS A 118 -2.74 18.08 9.27
CA CYS A 118 -1.43 17.60 8.82
C CYS A 118 -0.31 18.30 9.60
N ARG A 119 0.61 17.56 10.20
CA ARG A 119 1.71 18.12 11.02
C ARG A 119 2.70 19.02 10.25
N ARG A 120 2.63 19.06 8.91
CA ARG A 120 3.56 19.83 8.06
C ARG A 120 2.93 21.03 7.38
N CYS A 121 1.65 20.95 7.01
CA CYS A 121 0.97 22.02 6.27
C CYS A 121 -0.41 22.36 6.82
N ASP A 122 -0.79 21.81 7.98
CA ASP A 122 -2.06 22.00 8.70
C ASP A 122 -3.34 21.70 7.91
N THR A 123 -3.23 21.18 6.69
CA THR A 123 -4.36 20.70 5.90
C THR A 123 -5.13 19.63 6.66
N LEU A 124 -6.45 19.78 6.75
CA LEU A 124 -7.32 18.78 7.36
C LEU A 124 -7.30 17.49 6.53
N ILE A 125 -6.91 16.39 7.17
CA ILE A 125 -6.82 15.07 6.54
C ILE A 125 -7.72 14.06 7.24
N THR A 126 -8.24 13.13 6.46
CA THR A 126 -8.99 11.96 6.92
C THR A 126 -8.20 10.67 6.73
N THR A 127 -7.08 10.74 6.01
CA THR A 127 -6.18 9.61 5.76
C THR A 127 -5.43 9.18 7.03
N PRO A 128 -5.09 7.88 7.16
CA PRO A 128 -4.29 7.39 8.27
C PRO A 128 -2.87 7.98 8.23
N GLY A 129 -2.46 8.70 9.28
CA GLY A 129 -1.10 9.20 9.39
C GLY A 129 -1.01 10.49 10.18
N ARG A 130 0.14 11.17 10.11
CA ARG A 130 0.31 12.55 10.63
C ARG A 130 0.51 13.57 9.51
N LEU A 131 0.59 13.12 8.25
CA LEU A 131 0.89 13.93 7.07
C LEU A 131 -0.15 13.67 6.00
N CYS A 132 -0.53 14.71 5.27
CA CYS A 132 -1.31 14.56 4.04
C CYS A 132 -0.51 13.81 2.97
N ASP A 133 -1.18 13.30 1.95
CA ASP A 133 -0.56 12.49 0.90
C ASP A 133 0.58 13.23 0.20
N ALA A 134 0.39 14.52 -0.11
CA ALA A 134 1.43 15.36 -0.70
C ALA A 134 2.66 15.48 0.22
N CYS A 135 2.45 15.76 1.51
CA CYS A 135 3.54 15.89 2.48
C CYS A 135 4.24 14.54 2.75
N SER A 136 3.50 13.44 2.71
CA SER A 136 4.02 12.08 2.83
C SER A 136 4.88 11.71 1.63
N GLN A 137 4.41 11.97 0.41
CA GLN A 137 5.18 11.76 -0.81
C GLN A 137 6.46 12.60 -0.83
N GLN A 138 6.37 13.88 -0.46
CA GLN A 138 7.55 14.75 -0.38
C GLN A 138 8.55 14.21 0.64
N HIS A 139 8.09 13.75 1.81
CA HIS A 139 8.96 13.17 2.82
C HIS A 139 9.66 11.90 2.32
N LYS A 140 8.95 11.02 1.60
CA LYS A 140 9.55 9.84 0.96
C LYS A 140 10.59 10.22 -0.08
N HIS A 141 10.33 11.24 -0.91
CA HIS A 141 11.28 11.73 -1.88
C HIS A 141 12.53 12.32 -1.21
N ASP A 142 12.37 13.11 -0.14
CA ASP A 142 13.48 13.65 0.63
C ASP A 142 14.32 12.53 1.27
N LEU A 143 13.68 11.48 1.81
CA LEU A 143 14.38 10.30 2.33
C LEU A 143 15.11 9.51 1.25
N HIS A 144 14.48 9.30 0.09
CA HIS A 144 15.11 8.62 -1.04
C HIS A 144 16.37 9.36 -1.51
N ARG A 145 16.28 10.70 -1.62
CA ARG A 145 17.42 11.56 -1.96
C ARG A 145 18.57 11.47 -0.96
N ARG A 146 18.26 11.38 0.33
CA ARG A 146 19.26 11.20 1.38
C ARG A 146 19.93 9.82 1.34
N ARG A 147 19.18 8.78 0.94
CA ARG A 147 19.70 7.41 0.83
C ARG A 147 20.52 7.18 -0.44
N HIS A 148 20.17 7.87 -1.52
CA HIS A 148 20.78 7.70 -2.83
C HIS A 148 21.39 8.99 -3.38
N PRO A 149 22.34 9.62 -2.67
CA PRO A 149 22.96 10.87 -3.11
C PRO A 149 23.64 10.77 -4.49
N GLU A 150 24.02 9.57 -4.94
CA GLU A 150 24.58 9.27 -6.26
C GLU A 150 23.56 9.41 -7.40
N LEU A 151 22.28 9.14 -7.14
CA LEU A 151 21.20 9.25 -8.14
C LEU A 151 20.70 10.68 -8.33
N TYR A 152 21.08 11.59 -7.42
CA TYR A 152 20.69 12.98 -7.46
C TYR A 152 21.95 13.84 -7.62
N PRO A 153 22.29 14.26 -8.85
CA PRO A 153 23.51 15.03 -9.08
C PRO A 153 23.51 16.26 -8.18
N LYS A 154 24.60 16.44 -7.43
CA LYS A 154 24.81 17.66 -6.66
C LYS A 154 24.71 18.84 -7.64
N PRO A 155 24.05 19.96 -7.27
CA PRO A 155 24.08 21.14 -8.10
C PRO A 155 25.54 21.51 -8.37
N LEU A 156 25.91 21.59 -9.65
CA LEU A 156 27.24 22.02 -10.06
C LEU A 156 27.50 23.41 -9.44
N LYS A 157 28.67 23.57 -8.82
CA LYS A 157 29.05 24.84 -8.20
C LYS A 157 29.17 25.91 -9.29
N TRP A 158 28.69 27.11 -9.01
CA TRP A 158 28.97 28.27 -9.85
C TRP A 158 30.48 28.42 -10.01
N ARG A 159 30.96 28.67 -11.23
CA ARG A 159 32.37 28.90 -11.52
C ARG A 159 32.62 30.35 -11.89
N GLU A 160 33.85 30.80 -11.68
CA GLU A 160 34.30 32.12 -12.10
C GLU A 160 34.60 32.13 -13.61
N LEU A 161 34.59 33.34 -14.17
CA LEU A 161 34.97 33.60 -15.55
C LEU A 161 36.50 33.47 -15.67
N THR A 162 37.01 32.81 -16.70
CA THR A 162 38.46 32.80 -16.95
C THR A 162 38.90 34.09 -17.66
N ASN A 163 40.19 34.42 -17.59
CA ASN A 163 40.74 35.58 -18.29
C ASN A 163 40.50 35.52 -19.81
N ASP A 164 40.59 34.33 -20.41
CA ASP A 164 40.35 34.14 -21.84
C ASP A 164 38.87 34.37 -22.21
N GLU A 165 37.94 33.91 -21.37
CA GLU A 165 36.50 34.15 -21.55
C GLU A 165 36.12 35.62 -21.32
N GLU A 166 36.86 36.32 -20.45
CA GLU A 166 36.71 37.77 -20.27
C GLU A 166 37.14 38.54 -21.51
N ILE A 167 38.28 38.19 -22.09
CA ILE A 167 38.76 38.77 -23.35
C ILE A 167 37.79 38.44 -24.48
N GLU A 168 37.28 37.21 -24.56
CA GLU A 168 36.30 36.79 -25.55
C GLU A 168 35.00 37.59 -25.42
N LEU A 169 34.50 37.82 -24.20
CA LEU A 169 33.31 38.64 -23.95
C LEU A 169 33.48 40.10 -24.38
N LEU A 170 34.65 40.69 -24.10
CA LEU A 170 34.93 42.09 -24.41
C LEU A 170 35.20 42.34 -25.90
N THR A 171 35.60 41.29 -26.63
CA THR A 171 35.96 41.38 -28.06
C THR A 171 34.94 40.73 -29.00
N ALA A 172 33.92 40.07 -28.45
CA ALA A 172 32.87 39.43 -29.23
C ALA A 172 32.11 40.43 -30.11
N THR A 173 31.83 40.02 -31.35
CA THR A 173 30.91 40.75 -32.22
C THR A 173 29.47 40.64 -31.67
N PRO A 174 28.58 41.59 -31.98
CA PRO A 174 27.18 41.54 -31.52
C PRO A 174 26.48 40.21 -31.84
N ASP A 175 26.79 39.61 -33.00
CA ASP A 175 26.20 38.35 -33.44
C ASP A 175 26.73 37.14 -32.66
N ALA A 176 28.01 37.14 -32.26
CA ALA A 176 28.61 36.05 -31.48
C ALA A 176 28.38 36.18 -29.95
N LEU A 177 28.05 37.38 -29.48
CA LEU A 177 27.91 37.69 -28.06
C LEU A 177 26.76 36.91 -27.40
N SER A 178 25.63 36.73 -28.11
CA SER A 178 24.47 36.01 -27.56
C SER A 178 24.77 34.53 -27.33
N ASP A 179 25.47 33.88 -28.26
CA ASP A 179 25.84 32.48 -28.17
C ASP A 179 26.89 32.26 -27.07
N LEU A 180 27.86 33.18 -26.96
CA LEU A 180 28.86 33.18 -25.90
C LEU A 180 28.21 33.32 -24.52
N ILE A 181 27.30 34.28 -24.34
CA ILE A 181 26.57 34.45 -23.08
C ILE A 181 25.77 33.19 -22.73
N THR A 182 25.11 32.58 -23.72
CA THR A 182 24.33 31.34 -23.53
C THR A 182 25.23 30.18 -23.09
N ARG A 183 26.40 30.01 -23.71
CA ARG A 183 27.41 29.03 -23.32
C ARG A 183 27.88 29.25 -21.88
N LEU A 184 28.28 30.47 -21.52
CA LEU A 184 28.75 30.80 -20.17
C LEU A 184 27.67 30.60 -19.10
N GLN A 185 26.41 30.91 -19.41
CA GLN A 185 25.28 30.61 -18.51
C GLN A 185 25.03 29.10 -18.36
N THR A 186 25.24 28.34 -19.45
CA THR A 186 25.17 26.87 -19.46
C THR A 186 26.34 26.24 -18.68
N ASP A 187 27.49 26.91 -18.67
CA ASP A 187 28.65 26.52 -17.88
C ASP A 187 28.61 27.04 -16.43
N ARG A 188 27.45 27.57 -16.00
CA ARG A 188 27.21 28.08 -14.64
C ARG A 188 28.16 29.21 -14.23
N VAL A 189 28.46 30.11 -15.15
CA VAL A 189 29.03 31.43 -14.81
C VAL A 189 27.89 32.36 -14.35
N PRO A 190 28.02 33.07 -13.21
CA PRO A 190 26.97 33.94 -12.74
C PRO A 190 26.65 35.05 -13.74
N SER A 191 25.39 35.16 -14.17
CA SER A 191 24.92 36.25 -15.04
C SER A 191 25.29 37.66 -14.54
N LYS A 192 25.41 37.85 -13.22
CA LYS A 192 25.90 39.11 -12.64
C LYS A 192 27.35 39.40 -13.03
N THR A 193 28.22 38.40 -13.01
CA THR A 193 29.63 38.50 -13.38
C THR A 193 29.75 38.86 -14.87
N ILE A 194 29.04 38.13 -15.73
CA ILE A 194 28.99 38.41 -17.18
C ILE A 194 28.52 39.84 -17.46
N ALA A 195 27.44 40.29 -16.80
CA ALA A 195 26.93 41.65 -16.96
C ALA A 195 27.98 42.71 -16.58
N THR A 196 28.64 42.51 -15.42
CA THR A 196 29.61 43.45 -14.88
C THR A 196 30.83 43.57 -15.79
N THR A 197 31.31 42.45 -16.34
CA THR A 197 32.39 42.41 -17.33
C THR A 197 32.04 43.22 -18.58
N LEU A 198 30.81 43.10 -19.09
CA LEU A 198 30.33 43.84 -20.25
C LEU A 198 29.96 45.31 -19.94
N GLY A 199 30.13 45.77 -18.69
CA GLY A 199 29.78 47.13 -18.27
C GLY A 199 28.27 47.37 -18.09
N TYR A 200 27.46 46.31 -18.01
CA TYR A 200 26.01 46.40 -17.85
C TYR A 200 25.54 46.04 -16.43
N ALA A 201 24.37 46.56 -16.07
CA ALA A 201 23.68 46.15 -14.85
C ALA A 201 23.09 44.73 -14.99
N ALA A 202 22.94 44.01 -13.87
CA ALA A 202 22.34 42.66 -13.88
C ALA A 202 20.94 42.59 -14.52
N ALA A 203 20.17 43.68 -14.47
CA ALA A 203 18.86 43.77 -15.12
C ALA A 203 18.92 43.71 -16.65
N TRP A 204 20.05 44.11 -17.26
CA TRP A 204 20.26 44.01 -18.71
C TRP A 204 20.29 42.53 -19.14
N MET A 205 20.97 41.67 -18.38
CA MET A 205 20.99 40.22 -18.64
C MET A 205 19.59 39.62 -18.62
N SER A 206 18.77 39.96 -17.64
CA SER A 206 17.40 39.43 -17.55
C SER A 206 16.51 39.87 -18.73
N ARG A 207 16.83 40.99 -19.38
CA ARG A 207 16.06 41.54 -20.50
C ARG A 207 16.53 41.05 -21.86
N HIS A 208 17.84 40.87 -22.05
CA HIS A 208 18.44 40.55 -23.35
C HIS A 208 18.96 39.12 -23.46
N HIS A 209 19.33 38.50 -22.34
CA HIS A 209 19.91 37.14 -22.29
C HIS A 209 19.38 36.36 -21.06
N PRO A 210 18.07 36.02 -21.04
CA PRO A 210 17.48 35.28 -19.94
C PRO A 210 18.17 33.92 -19.77
N ARG A 211 18.29 33.47 -18.52
CA ARG A 211 18.97 32.21 -18.21
C ARG A 211 18.27 31.03 -18.90
N PRO A 212 19.01 30.09 -19.52
CA PRO A 212 18.42 28.83 -19.96
C PRO A 212 17.81 28.12 -18.75
N GLY A 213 16.60 27.59 -18.94
CA GLY A 213 15.77 26.98 -17.88
C GLY A 213 16.44 25.79 -17.22
N TRP A 214 17.22 26.02 -16.18
CA TRP A 214 17.74 24.96 -15.32
C TRP A 214 16.63 24.40 -14.44
N GLY A 215 15.88 23.44 -14.97
CA GLY A 215 14.77 22.79 -14.28
C GLY A 215 13.43 23.49 -14.46
N GLU A 216 13.13 23.95 -15.68
CA GLU A 216 11.72 24.06 -16.07
C GLU A 216 11.14 22.65 -16.12
N LYS A 217 10.18 22.41 -15.22
CA LYS A 217 9.25 21.32 -15.37
C LYS A 217 8.62 21.49 -16.76
N ASP A 218 8.58 20.43 -17.54
CA ASP A 218 7.63 20.28 -18.63
C ASP A 218 6.22 20.51 -18.04
N GLN A 219 5.78 21.77 -18.07
CA GLN A 219 4.37 22.10 -18.01
C GLN A 219 3.88 21.99 -19.44
N GLU A 220 3.69 20.75 -19.87
CA GLU A 220 2.80 20.45 -20.97
C GLU A 220 1.40 20.89 -20.52
N GLN A 221 1.05 22.12 -20.92
CA GLN A 221 -0.31 22.62 -20.77
C GLN A 221 -1.21 21.74 -21.62
N PRO A 222 -2.30 21.16 -21.07
CA PRO A 222 -3.27 20.48 -21.90
C PRO A 222 -3.91 21.52 -22.80
N GLN A 223 -3.71 21.37 -24.11
CA GLN A 223 -4.38 22.16 -25.12
C GLN A 223 -5.90 22.05 -24.92
N ARG A 224 -6.56 23.19 -24.94
CA ARG A 224 -8.01 23.33 -24.94
C ARG A 224 -8.45 23.94 -26.25
#